data_AF-A0A1W9P9C2-F1
#
_entry.id   AF-A0A1W9P9C2-F1
#
_cell.length_a   1.000
_cell.length_b   1.000
_cell.length_c   1.000
_cell.angle_alpha   90.00
_cell.angle_beta   90.00
_cell.angle_gamma   90.00
#
_symmetry.space_group_name_H-M   'P 1'
#
loop_
_entity.id
_entity.type
_entity.pdbx_description
1 polymer ?
#
loop_
_entity_poly.entity_id
_entity_poly.type
_entity_poly.pdbx_seq_one_letter_code
_entity_poly.pdbx_strand_id
1 'polypeptide(L)'
;MNEVQELAKLDLEDLPELPAICFDDLRQNVLKNLHLEVGAGPVLYLLSPSYTVINPTPNEIISDFIRRKNEVLNYVKESIVYNLAVYSALLDVNSYFIEQNHFLVLARLRERDSGGKRYEIKFYTHSPRELLTNYTDKIYIGRDFIDLLQFQRKYLGVRELIDSLKDQYDNLIDRAQEKMRHPFRYKSFFQEIQEYLSDLINESHNILQSLPPYLDYDQLSNRDLVDINAQYRSIKHYLIELYDEVCEFENLLHFRRETEFARYVTKYKKDLGNLIAYFEIKINGQLCSRIYGK
;
A
#
# COMPACT_ATOMS: atom_id res chain seq x y z
N MET A 1 -15.65 -3.00 -10.48
CA MET A 1 -15.08 -3.11 -9.13
C MET A 1 -16.20 -3.67 -8.27
N ASN A 2 -16.05 -4.89 -7.75
CA ASN A 2 -17.14 -5.65 -7.14
C ASN A 2 -16.84 -6.02 -5.69
N GLU A 3 -16.06 -5.19 -4.99
CA GLU A 3 -15.62 -5.44 -3.62
C GLU A 3 -16.80 -5.70 -2.67
N VAL A 4 -17.92 -5.01 -2.85
CA VAL A 4 -19.16 -5.25 -2.08
C VAL A 4 -19.69 -6.68 -2.29
N GLN A 5 -19.67 -7.19 -3.51
CA GLN A 5 -20.14 -8.55 -3.81
C GLN A 5 -19.19 -9.60 -3.22
N GLU A 6 -17.89 -9.36 -3.29
CA GLU A 6 -16.88 -10.28 -2.79
C GLU A 6 -16.85 -10.30 -1.24
N LEU A 7 -16.88 -9.13 -0.59
CA LEU A 7 -16.97 -9.04 0.87
C LEU A 7 -18.28 -9.62 1.42
N ALA A 8 -19.37 -9.54 0.66
CA ALA A 8 -20.65 -10.12 1.08
C ALA A 8 -20.62 -11.65 1.19
N LYS A 9 -19.65 -12.33 0.55
CA LYS A 9 -19.47 -13.78 0.62
C LYS A 9 -18.75 -14.23 1.89
N LEU A 10 -18.08 -13.31 2.59
CA LEU A 10 -17.34 -13.63 3.81
C LEU A 10 -18.28 -13.65 5.02
N ASP A 11 -18.09 -14.61 5.90
CA ASP A 11 -18.70 -14.64 7.22
C ASP A 11 -17.62 -14.49 8.29
N LEU A 12 -17.97 -13.84 9.41
CA LEU A 12 -17.01 -13.55 10.48
C LEU A 12 -16.41 -14.83 11.07
N GLU A 13 -17.22 -15.88 11.15
CA GLU A 13 -16.82 -17.19 11.69
C GLU A 13 -15.74 -17.89 10.83
N ASP A 14 -15.62 -17.52 9.56
CA ASP A 14 -14.63 -18.07 8.63
C ASP A 14 -13.32 -17.26 8.62
N LEU A 15 -13.29 -16.10 9.31
CA LEU A 15 -12.14 -15.22 9.36
C LEU A 15 -11.23 -15.58 10.55
N PRO A 16 -9.89 -15.63 10.35
CA PRO A 16 -8.97 -15.97 11.43
C PRO A 16 -8.94 -14.88 12.49
N GLU A 17 -8.64 -15.24 13.74
CA GLU A 17 -8.41 -14.25 14.77
C GLU A 17 -7.21 -13.34 14.42
N LEU A 18 -7.39 -12.04 14.61
CA LEU A 18 -6.28 -11.09 14.48
C LEU A 18 -5.37 -11.21 15.71
N PRO A 19 -4.04 -11.04 15.56
CA PRO A 19 -3.13 -11.12 16.69
C PRO A 19 -3.45 -10.05 17.76
N ALA A 20 -2.98 -10.22 18.98
CA ALA A 20 -3.05 -9.15 19.97
C ALA A 20 -1.93 -8.14 19.70
N ILE A 21 -2.25 -6.94 19.20
CA ILE A 21 -1.28 -5.86 18.99
C ILE A 21 -1.69 -4.64 19.83
N CYS A 22 -0.73 -4.09 20.57
CA CYS A 22 -0.90 -2.81 21.23
C CYS A 22 -0.57 -1.69 20.26
N PHE A 23 -1.56 -0.88 19.89
CA PHE A 23 -1.38 0.26 19.01
C PHE A 23 -0.95 1.51 19.77
N ASP A 24 -0.06 2.29 19.17
CA ASP A 24 0.23 3.66 19.58
C ASP A 24 -0.94 4.60 19.22
N ASP A 25 -0.83 5.87 19.63
CA ASP A 25 -1.85 6.88 19.40
C ASP A 25 -2.14 7.10 17.91
N LEU A 26 -1.11 7.06 17.05
CA LEU A 26 -1.27 7.24 15.61
C LEU A 26 -2.17 6.15 15.03
N ARG A 27 -1.88 4.88 15.30
CA ARG A 27 -2.61 3.72 14.77
C ARG A 27 -4.01 3.61 15.37
N GLN A 28 -4.15 3.88 16.68
CA GLN A 28 -5.48 3.92 17.32
C GLN A 28 -6.38 4.99 16.71
N ASN A 29 -5.85 6.20 16.50
CA ASN A 29 -6.64 7.30 15.94
C ASN A 29 -6.93 7.08 14.46
N VAL A 30 -6.00 6.49 13.69
CA VAL A 30 -6.28 6.06 12.31
C VAL A 30 -7.39 5.01 12.28
N LEU A 31 -7.36 3.98 13.13
CA LEU A 31 -8.43 2.97 13.18
C LEU A 31 -9.82 3.58 13.45
N LYS A 32 -9.88 4.54 14.38
CA LYS A 32 -11.11 5.28 14.72
C LYS A 32 -11.61 6.14 13.55
N ASN A 33 -10.71 6.70 12.73
CA ASN A 33 -11.03 7.61 11.64
C ASN A 33 -10.89 6.98 10.24
N LEU A 34 -10.72 5.66 10.16
CA LEU A 34 -10.53 4.96 8.90
C LEU A 34 -11.85 4.89 8.12
N HIS A 35 -11.83 5.48 6.93
CA HIS A 35 -12.89 5.39 5.94
C HIS A 35 -12.58 4.28 4.95
N LEU A 36 -13.61 3.61 4.45
CA LEU A 36 -13.46 2.58 3.42
C LEU A 36 -14.02 3.08 2.09
N GLU A 37 -13.28 2.90 1.00
CA GLU A 37 -13.82 3.06 -0.35
C GLU A 37 -13.98 1.68 -0.99
N VAL A 38 -15.23 1.30 -1.30
CA VAL A 38 -15.58 -0.02 -1.85
C VAL A 38 -16.41 0.13 -3.12
N GLY A 39 -16.15 -0.72 -4.12
CA GLY A 39 -16.89 -0.72 -5.37
C GLY A 39 -18.13 -1.61 -5.32
N ALA A 40 -19.22 -1.11 -5.89
CA ALA A 40 -20.41 -1.89 -6.23
C ALA A 40 -20.74 -1.65 -7.71
N GLY A 41 -20.24 -2.52 -8.58
CA GLY A 41 -20.36 -2.38 -10.03
C GLY A 41 -19.50 -1.22 -10.57
N PRO A 42 -20.11 -0.22 -11.24
CA PRO A 42 -19.39 0.94 -11.75
C PRO A 42 -19.21 2.06 -10.70
N VAL A 43 -19.89 1.95 -9.55
CA VAL A 43 -19.92 3.01 -8.53
C VAL A 43 -18.94 2.69 -7.41
N LEU A 44 -18.19 3.70 -6.98
CA LEU A 44 -17.33 3.62 -5.80
C LEU A 44 -17.98 4.39 -4.65
N TYR A 45 -18.19 3.71 -3.52
CA TYR A 45 -18.80 4.27 -2.32
C TYR A 45 -17.74 4.55 -1.26
N LEU A 46 -17.75 5.77 -0.72
CA LEU A 46 -17.02 6.14 0.48
C LEU A 46 -17.88 5.89 1.71
N LEU A 47 -17.40 5.07 2.62
CA LEU A 47 -18.02 4.76 3.91
C LEU A 47 -17.29 5.50 5.03
N SER A 48 -18.06 6.13 5.91
CA SER A 48 -17.56 6.70 7.16
C SER A 48 -17.02 5.61 8.09
N PRO A 49 -16.31 5.97 9.19
CA PRO A 49 -15.82 5.00 10.14
C PRO A 49 -16.93 4.19 10.83
N SER A 50 -18.16 4.71 10.84
CA SER A 50 -19.39 4.07 11.34
C SER A 50 -20.27 3.51 10.20
N TYR A 51 -19.69 3.32 9.01
CA TYR A 51 -20.32 2.74 7.82
C TYR A 51 -21.52 3.51 7.27
N THR A 52 -21.59 4.81 7.51
CA THR A 52 -22.54 5.67 6.77
C THR A 52 -21.96 5.98 5.39
N VAL A 53 -22.76 5.84 4.33
CA VAL A 53 -22.32 6.22 2.99
C VAL A 53 -22.22 7.74 2.89
N ILE A 54 -21.01 8.23 2.59
CA ILE A 54 -20.70 9.65 2.46
C ILE A 54 -20.88 10.12 1.02
N ASN A 55 -20.41 9.32 0.05
CA ASN A 55 -20.42 9.68 -1.36
C ASN A 55 -20.34 8.41 -2.23
N PRO A 56 -21.15 8.26 -3.29
CA PRO A 56 -22.34 9.04 -3.64
C PRO A 56 -23.57 8.62 -2.82
N THR A 57 -24.77 9.06 -3.21
CA THR A 57 -26.03 8.62 -2.60
C THR A 57 -26.12 7.09 -2.56
N PRO A 58 -26.43 6.49 -1.40
CA PRO A 58 -26.51 5.04 -1.27
C PRO A 58 -27.63 4.45 -2.13
N ASN A 59 -27.39 3.27 -2.68
CA ASN A 59 -28.41 2.42 -3.28
C ASN A 59 -28.79 1.26 -2.34
N GLU A 60 -29.79 0.45 -2.72
CA GLU A 60 -30.24 -0.70 -1.93
C GLU A 60 -29.12 -1.73 -1.70
N ILE A 61 -28.29 -1.98 -2.71
CA ILE A 61 -27.19 -2.97 -2.65
C ILE A 61 -26.20 -2.62 -1.53
N ILE A 62 -25.70 -1.38 -1.50
CA ILE A 62 -24.73 -0.96 -0.49
C ILE A 62 -25.38 -0.86 0.90
N SER A 63 -26.64 -0.40 0.97
CA SER A 63 -27.37 -0.26 2.24
C SER A 63 -27.63 -1.62 2.89
N ASP A 64 -28.03 -2.61 2.10
CA ASP A 64 -28.24 -3.98 2.57
C ASP A 64 -26.94 -4.67 2.97
N PHE A 65 -25.87 -4.46 2.21
CA PHE A 65 -24.54 -4.97 2.55
C PHE A 65 -24.06 -4.44 3.90
N ILE A 66 -24.09 -3.12 4.11
CA ILE A 66 -23.67 -2.49 5.37
C ILE A 66 -24.48 -3.03 6.55
N ARG A 67 -25.79 -3.16 6.40
CA ARG A 67 -26.68 -3.65 7.45
C ARG A 67 -26.36 -5.09 7.86
N ARG A 68 -25.98 -5.95 6.91
CA ARG A 68 -25.76 -7.39 7.14
C ARG A 68 -24.33 -7.74 7.53
N LYS A 69 -23.35 -6.95 7.09
CA LYS A 69 -21.92 -7.31 7.16
C LYS A 69 -21.10 -6.31 7.98
N ASN A 70 -21.73 -5.65 8.96
CA ASN A 70 -21.05 -4.69 9.85
C ASN A 70 -19.82 -5.31 10.54
N GLU A 71 -19.96 -6.50 11.11
CA GLU A 71 -18.84 -7.18 11.79
C GLU A 71 -17.69 -7.55 10.84
N VAL A 72 -18.01 -7.95 9.61
CA VAL A 72 -17.00 -8.19 8.58
C VAL A 72 -16.28 -6.87 8.23
N LEU A 73 -17.00 -5.75 8.14
CA LEU A 73 -16.39 -4.45 7.92
C LEU A 73 -15.52 -4.00 9.11
N ASN A 74 -15.88 -4.34 10.35
CA ASN A 74 -15.05 -4.09 11.54
C ASN A 74 -13.74 -4.87 11.41
N TYR A 75 -13.84 -6.17 11.15
CA TYR A 75 -12.69 -7.04 10.92
C TYR A 75 -11.78 -6.53 9.79
N VAL A 76 -12.35 -6.09 8.67
CA VAL A 76 -11.58 -5.52 7.55
C VAL A 76 -10.82 -4.27 7.98
N LYS A 77 -11.47 -3.32 8.70
CA LYS A 77 -10.79 -2.11 9.20
C LYS A 77 -9.64 -2.46 10.14
N GLU A 78 -9.87 -3.40 11.07
CA GLU A 78 -8.84 -3.86 11.99
C GLU A 78 -7.70 -4.51 11.22
N SER A 79 -7.99 -5.50 10.38
CA SER A 79 -7.00 -6.20 9.54
C SER A 79 -6.15 -5.22 8.73
N ILE A 80 -6.74 -4.17 8.16
CA ILE A 80 -6.01 -3.10 7.47
C ILE A 80 -5.00 -2.42 8.39
N VAL A 81 -5.42 -1.92 9.56
CA VAL A 81 -4.53 -1.19 10.48
C VAL A 81 -3.47 -2.11 11.08
N TYR A 82 -3.81 -3.36 11.35
CA TYR A 82 -2.89 -4.41 11.76
C TYR A 82 -1.78 -4.64 10.74
N ASN A 83 -2.16 -4.79 9.48
CA ASN A 83 -1.21 -4.93 8.36
C ASN A 83 -0.35 -3.66 8.21
N LEU A 84 -0.94 -2.47 8.32
CA LEU A 84 -0.20 -1.21 8.29
C LEU A 84 0.79 -1.05 9.46
N ALA A 85 0.52 -1.67 10.60
CA ALA A 85 1.41 -1.63 11.76
C ALA A 85 2.62 -2.57 11.62
N VAL A 86 2.42 -3.77 11.06
CA VAL A 86 3.42 -4.84 10.99
C VAL A 86 4.16 -4.87 9.66
N TYR A 87 3.43 -4.78 8.55
CA TYR A 87 3.93 -5.01 7.19
C TYR A 87 3.97 -3.74 6.34
N SER A 88 3.99 -2.56 6.98
CA SER A 88 4.10 -1.29 6.28
C SER A 88 4.81 -0.23 7.11
N ALA A 89 5.38 0.77 6.43
CA ALA A 89 5.84 2.02 7.03
C ALA A 89 4.97 3.22 6.59
N LEU A 90 3.83 2.97 5.93
CA LEU A 90 2.98 4.01 5.35
C LEU A 90 2.52 5.04 6.38
N LEU A 91 2.02 4.59 7.53
CA LEU A 91 1.56 5.51 8.57
C LEU A 91 2.72 6.29 9.18
N ASP A 92 3.88 5.65 9.37
CA ASP A 92 5.07 6.26 9.97
C ASP A 92 5.59 7.42 9.10
N VAL A 93 5.79 7.15 7.80
CA VAL A 93 6.35 8.11 6.83
C VAL A 93 5.36 9.25 6.51
N ASN A 94 4.06 9.01 6.65
CA ASN A 94 3.02 9.99 6.32
C ASN A 94 2.34 10.60 7.55
N SER A 95 2.86 10.32 8.75
CA SER A 95 2.32 10.75 10.05
C SER A 95 2.00 12.24 10.08
N TYR A 96 2.90 13.09 9.59
CA TYR A 96 2.68 14.54 9.51
C TYR A 96 1.38 14.92 8.79
N PHE A 97 1.14 14.38 7.59
CA PHE A 97 -0.09 14.69 6.83
C PHE A 97 -1.33 14.08 7.46
N ILE A 98 -1.19 12.88 8.03
CA ILE A 98 -2.27 12.16 8.69
C ILE A 98 -2.73 12.91 9.94
N GLU A 99 -1.80 13.35 10.79
CA GLU A 99 -2.07 14.13 12.00
C GLU A 99 -2.71 15.48 11.67
N GLN A 100 -2.19 16.21 10.68
CA GLN A 100 -2.79 17.47 10.21
C GLN A 100 -4.23 17.28 9.72
N ASN A 101 -4.53 16.13 9.14
CA ASN A 101 -5.86 15.76 8.68
C ASN A 101 -6.69 15.01 9.74
N HIS A 102 -6.37 15.19 11.02
CA HIS A 102 -7.12 14.61 12.16
C HIS A 102 -7.21 13.08 12.08
N PHE A 103 -6.12 12.44 11.67
CA PHE A 103 -5.99 11.00 11.51
C PHE A 103 -6.92 10.38 10.47
N LEU A 104 -7.52 11.20 9.59
CA LEU A 104 -8.41 10.74 8.55
C LEU A 104 -7.61 10.02 7.45
N VAL A 105 -7.85 8.72 7.34
CA VAL A 105 -7.30 7.85 6.28
C VAL A 105 -8.45 7.21 5.52
N LEU A 106 -8.34 7.17 4.20
CA LEU A 106 -9.25 6.49 3.30
C LEU A 106 -8.53 5.26 2.73
N ALA A 107 -9.10 4.08 2.92
CA ALA A 107 -8.62 2.83 2.35
C ALA A 107 -9.51 2.44 1.17
N ARG A 108 -9.00 2.58 -0.06
CA ARG A 108 -9.67 2.11 -1.27
C ARG A 108 -9.30 0.68 -1.57
N LEU A 109 -10.26 -0.21 -1.38
CA LEU A 109 -10.09 -1.63 -1.65
C LEU A 109 -10.19 -1.90 -3.15
N ARG A 110 -9.33 -2.81 -3.61
CA ARG A 110 -9.37 -3.40 -4.94
C ARG A 110 -9.18 -4.89 -4.81
N GLU A 111 -10.21 -5.63 -5.15
CA GLU A 111 -10.16 -7.09 -5.09
C GLU A 111 -9.23 -7.64 -6.18
N ARG A 112 -8.44 -8.68 -5.86
CA ARG A 112 -7.41 -9.27 -6.75
C ARG A 112 -7.82 -10.63 -7.35
N ASP A 113 -9.07 -10.76 -7.80
CA ASP A 113 -9.65 -11.97 -8.38
C ASP A 113 -9.48 -13.23 -7.50
N SER A 114 -9.55 -13.01 -6.19
CA SER A 114 -9.29 -13.98 -5.13
C SER A 114 -10.56 -14.53 -4.46
N GLY A 115 -11.73 -14.05 -4.89
CA GLY A 115 -13.01 -14.36 -4.26
C GLY A 115 -13.21 -13.62 -2.93
N GLY A 116 -12.64 -12.43 -2.78
CA GLY A 116 -12.78 -11.60 -1.58
C GLY A 116 -11.74 -11.87 -0.49
N LYS A 117 -10.65 -12.56 -0.80
CA LYS A 117 -9.60 -12.90 0.18
C LYS A 117 -8.49 -11.87 0.21
N ARG A 118 -8.03 -11.44 -0.96
CA ARG A 118 -6.84 -10.62 -1.15
C ARG A 118 -7.20 -9.30 -1.81
N TYR A 119 -6.66 -8.23 -1.25
CA TYR A 119 -6.93 -6.87 -1.69
C TYR A 119 -5.63 -6.09 -1.89
N GLU A 120 -5.53 -5.38 -3.01
CA GLU A 120 -4.70 -4.17 -3.10
C GLU A 120 -5.48 -3.04 -2.43
N ILE A 121 -4.83 -2.27 -1.55
CA ILE A 121 -5.45 -1.14 -0.89
C ILE A 121 -4.66 0.12 -1.19
N LYS A 122 -5.34 1.11 -1.76
CA LYS A 122 -4.78 2.44 -1.99
C LYS A 122 -5.19 3.36 -0.86
N PHE A 123 -4.22 3.95 -0.20
CA PHE A 123 -4.41 4.81 0.94
C PHE A 123 -4.34 6.27 0.55
N TYR A 124 -5.24 7.04 1.13
CA TYR A 124 -5.30 8.48 0.98
C TYR A 124 -5.55 9.15 2.33
N THR A 125 -5.21 10.43 2.41
CA THR A 125 -5.66 11.32 3.49
C THR A 125 -6.33 12.55 2.88
N HIS A 126 -7.19 13.21 3.65
CA HIS A 126 -7.93 14.39 3.20
C HIS A 126 -8.27 15.28 4.38
N SER A 127 -8.33 16.59 4.15
CA SER A 127 -8.90 17.54 5.10
C SER A 127 -10.34 17.15 5.45
N PRO A 128 -10.69 16.91 6.73
CA PRO A 128 -12.05 16.53 7.11
C PRO A 128 -13.10 17.57 6.72
N ARG A 129 -12.72 18.85 6.69
CA ARG A 129 -13.62 19.97 6.36
C ARG A 129 -14.05 19.97 4.90
N GLU A 130 -13.21 19.43 4.03
CA GLU A 130 -13.39 19.48 2.58
C GLU A 130 -13.78 18.12 1.99
N LEU A 131 -13.83 17.06 2.79
CA LEU A 131 -14.11 15.71 2.31
C LEU A 131 -15.43 15.62 1.53
N LEU A 132 -16.45 16.38 1.95
CA LEU A 132 -17.76 16.39 1.31
C LEU A 132 -17.82 17.25 0.04
N THR A 133 -17.00 18.30 -0.05
CA THR A 133 -17.05 19.29 -1.13
C THR A 133 -16.02 19.02 -2.22
N ASN A 134 -14.83 18.54 -1.85
CA ASN A 134 -13.66 18.37 -2.72
C ASN A 134 -13.07 16.95 -2.64
N TYR A 135 -13.91 15.92 -2.47
CA TYR A 135 -13.52 14.52 -2.33
C TYR A 135 -12.43 14.01 -3.30
N THR A 136 -12.35 14.58 -4.51
CA THR A 136 -11.35 14.21 -5.53
C THR A 136 -9.94 14.67 -5.20
N ASP A 137 -9.77 15.65 -4.32
CA ASP A 137 -8.51 16.33 -4.01
C ASP A 137 -7.73 15.65 -2.88
N LYS A 138 -8.09 14.40 -2.56
CA LYS A 138 -7.38 13.56 -1.60
C LYS A 138 -5.91 13.36 -1.96
N ILE A 139 -5.10 13.37 -0.92
CA ILE A 139 -3.66 13.17 -0.99
C ILE A 139 -3.40 11.67 -0.97
N TYR A 140 -2.76 11.14 -2.01
CA TYR A 140 -2.31 9.75 -2.02
C TYR A 140 -1.12 9.57 -1.08
N ILE A 141 -1.21 8.61 -0.17
CA ILE A 141 -0.15 8.34 0.80
C ILE A 141 0.58 7.01 0.54
N GLY A 142 -0.01 6.10 -0.23
CA GLY A 142 0.66 4.90 -0.75
C GLY A 142 -0.30 3.73 -0.92
N ARG A 143 0.25 2.52 -1.11
CA ARG A 143 -0.52 1.27 -1.20
C ARG A 143 0.07 0.15 -0.36
N ASP A 144 -0.78 -0.79 0.00
CA ASP A 144 -0.40 -2.06 0.63
C ASP A 144 -1.31 -3.20 0.15
N PHE A 145 -0.98 -4.43 0.52
CA PHE A 145 -1.70 -5.63 0.15
C PHE A 145 -2.07 -6.42 1.39
N ILE A 146 -3.30 -6.91 1.47
CA ILE A 146 -3.74 -7.75 2.59
C ILE A 146 -4.35 -9.05 2.08
N ASP A 147 -4.22 -10.08 2.91
CA ASP A 147 -5.00 -11.32 2.81
C ASP A 147 -5.82 -11.46 4.10
N LEU A 148 -7.14 -11.44 3.96
CA LEU A 148 -8.07 -11.50 5.09
C LEU A 148 -8.07 -12.86 5.80
N LEU A 149 -7.62 -13.93 5.12
CA LEU A 149 -7.53 -15.28 5.66
C LEU A 149 -6.10 -15.65 6.13
N GLN A 150 -5.10 -14.85 5.77
CA GLN A 150 -3.72 -15.11 6.16
C GLN A 150 -3.00 -13.80 6.53
N PHE A 151 -2.88 -13.54 7.83
CA PHE A 151 -2.16 -12.37 8.33
C PHE A 151 -0.64 -12.45 8.04
N GLN A 152 -0.02 -13.62 8.25
CA GLN A 152 1.42 -13.77 8.10
C GLN A 152 1.83 -13.79 6.63
N ARG A 153 2.65 -12.81 6.21
CA ARG A 153 3.10 -12.68 4.82
C ARG A 153 4.41 -13.42 4.57
N LYS A 154 4.48 -14.20 3.49
CA LYS A 154 5.73 -14.80 3.00
C LYS A 154 6.73 -13.70 2.66
N TYR A 155 7.98 -13.88 3.06
CA TYR A 155 9.06 -12.91 2.85
C TYR A 155 8.67 -11.50 3.31
N LEU A 156 7.89 -11.41 4.40
CA LEU A 156 7.37 -10.15 4.94
C LEU A 156 6.51 -9.35 3.94
N GLY A 157 6.01 -9.99 2.87
CA GLY A 157 5.21 -9.33 1.82
C GLY A 157 6.03 -8.60 0.75
N VAL A 158 7.36 -8.63 0.82
CA VAL A 158 8.25 -7.91 -0.10
C VAL A 158 7.98 -8.24 -1.56
N ARG A 159 7.76 -9.52 -1.88
CA ARG A 159 7.51 -9.95 -3.26
C ARG A 159 6.31 -9.25 -3.88
N GLU A 160 5.19 -9.20 -3.16
CA GLU A 160 3.95 -8.61 -3.68
C GLU A 160 4.10 -7.09 -3.87
N LEU A 161 4.82 -6.42 -2.97
CA LEU A 161 5.13 -5.00 -3.08
C LEU A 161 6.00 -4.71 -4.32
N ILE A 162 7.05 -5.50 -4.56
CA ILE A 162 7.93 -5.34 -5.72
C ILE A 162 7.21 -5.67 -7.03
N ASP A 163 6.48 -6.78 -7.08
CA ASP A 163 5.74 -7.18 -8.29
C ASP A 163 4.72 -6.08 -8.68
N SER A 164 4.12 -5.42 -7.69
CA SER A 164 3.20 -4.31 -7.94
C SER A 164 3.85 -3.09 -8.60
N LEU A 165 5.16 -2.89 -8.47
CA LEU A 165 5.85 -1.77 -9.14
C LEU A 165 5.83 -1.94 -10.66
N LYS A 166 5.88 -3.19 -11.14
CA LYS A 166 5.73 -3.50 -12.57
C LYS A 166 4.38 -3.05 -13.10
N ASP A 167 3.31 -3.50 -12.44
CA ASP A 167 1.94 -3.15 -12.83
C ASP A 167 1.73 -1.64 -12.82
N GLN A 168 2.35 -0.95 -11.85
CA GLN A 168 2.31 0.50 -11.75
C GLN A 168 3.06 1.20 -12.88
N TYR A 169 4.22 0.68 -13.25
CA TYR A 169 5.02 1.20 -14.33
C TYR A 169 4.33 1.03 -15.68
N ASP A 170 3.72 -0.13 -15.94
CA ASP A 170 2.94 -0.36 -17.15
C ASP A 170 1.77 0.63 -17.24
N ASN A 171 1.05 0.85 -16.13
CA ASN A 171 0.03 1.90 -16.04
C ASN A 171 0.60 3.31 -16.25
N LEU A 172 1.83 3.58 -15.81
CA LEU A 172 2.49 4.87 -15.99
C LEU A 172 2.73 5.14 -17.49
N ILE A 173 3.15 4.12 -18.24
CA ILE A 173 3.34 4.20 -19.70
C ILE A 173 2.03 4.50 -20.42
N ASP A 174 0.95 3.80 -20.08
CA ASP A 174 -0.37 4.07 -20.67
C ASP A 174 -0.80 5.51 -20.41
N ARG A 175 -0.61 5.99 -19.17
CA ARG A 175 -0.94 7.39 -18.81
C ARG A 175 -0.03 8.40 -19.52
N ALA A 176 1.21 8.06 -19.79
CA ALA A 176 2.11 8.92 -20.55
C ALA A 176 1.57 9.16 -21.96
N GLN A 177 1.11 8.10 -22.63
CA GLN A 177 0.51 8.17 -23.96
C GLN A 177 -0.79 8.98 -23.97
N GLU A 178 -1.61 8.85 -22.93
CA GLU A 178 -2.89 9.57 -22.83
C GLU A 178 -2.75 11.05 -22.43
N LYS A 179 -1.77 11.39 -21.59
CA LYS A 179 -1.72 12.69 -20.88
C LYS A 179 -0.59 13.60 -21.33
N MET A 180 0.43 13.07 -22.00
CA MET A 180 1.56 13.90 -22.46
C MET A 180 1.36 14.29 -23.93
N ARG A 181 1.74 15.53 -24.26
CA ARG A 181 1.71 16.00 -25.65
C ARG A 181 2.82 15.36 -26.50
N HIS A 182 3.98 15.13 -25.90
CA HIS A 182 5.17 14.62 -26.59
C HIS A 182 5.92 13.57 -25.74
N PRO A 183 5.33 12.39 -25.49
CA PRO A 183 5.91 11.36 -24.62
C PRO A 183 7.28 10.88 -25.11
N PHE A 184 7.52 10.85 -26.43
CA PHE A 184 8.80 10.43 -27.03
C PHE A 184 10.02 11.26 -26.59
N ARG A 185 9.82 12.48 -26.10
CA ARG A 185 10.91 13.31 -25.57
C ARG A 185 11.52 12.75 -24.28
N TYR A 186 10.78 11.89 -23.59
CA TYR A 186 11.16 11.31 -22.30
C TYR A 186 11.47 9.81 -22.43
N LYS A 187 11.69 9.33 -23.66
CA LYS A 187 11.92 7.91 -23.94
C LYS A 187 13.09 7.33 -23.14
N SER A 188 14.18 8.08 -22.96
CA SER A 188 15.34 7.64 -22.18
C SER A 188 14.96 7.32 -20.73
N PHE A 189 14.26 8.22 -20.04
CA PHE A 189 13.77 8.01 -18.68
C PHE A 189 12.88 6.76 -18.57
N PHE A 190 11.96 6.56 -19.52
CA PHE A 190 11.16 5.34 -19.52
C PHE A 190 12.03 4.08 -19.72
N GLN A 191 13.02 4.12 -20.60
CA GLN A 191 13.91 2.98 -20.81
C GLN A 191 14.76 2.69 -19.55
N GLU A 192 15.35 3.72 -18.95
CA GLU A 192 16.19 3.60 -17.75
C GLU A 192 15.37 3.10 -16.55
N ILE A 193 14.18 3.67 -16.29
CA ILE A 193 13.27 3.19 -15.24
C ILE A 193 12.88 1.73 -15.48
N GLN A 194 12.63 1.33 -16.73
CA GLN A 194 12.29 -0.05 -17.07
C GLN A 194 13.45 -1.01 -16.82
N GLU A 195 14.68 -0.60 -17.12
CA GLU A 195 15.89 -1.37 -16.87
C GLU A 195 16.10 -1.57 -15.36
N TYR A 196 16.10 -0.49 -14.57
CA TYR A 196 16.20 -0.55 -13.11
C TYR A 196 15.09 -1.41 -12.46
N LEU A 197 13.85 -1.27 -12.94
CA LEU A 197 12.73 -2.07 -12.45
C LEU A 197 12.91 -3.56 -12.78
N SER A 198 13.42 -3.88 -13.96
CA SER A 198 13.66 -5.27 -14.37
C SER A 198 14.75 -5.91 -13.52
N ASP A 199 15.84 -5.19 -13.27
CA ASP A 199 16.93 -5.64 -12.40
C ASP A 199 16.45 -5.84 -10.96
N LEU A 200 15.71 -4.87 -10.40
CA LEU A 200 15.08 -4.98 -9.09
C LEU A 200 14.22 -6.25 -8.97
N ILE A 201 13.34 -6.52 -9.94
CA ILE A 201 12.45 -7.68 -9.90
C ILE A 201 13.26 -8.98 -9.96
N ASN A 202 14.18 -9.10 -10.91
CA ASN A 202 14.97 -10.32 -11.09
C ASN A 202 15.82 -10.62 -9.86
N GLU A 203 16.58 -9.63 -9.38
CA GLU A 203 17.49 -9.79 -8.26
C GLU A 203 16.74 -10.00 -6.94
N SER A 204 15.65 -9.26 -6.71
CA SER A 204 14.82 -9.50 -5.53
C SER A 204 14.21 -10.90 -5.53
N HIS A 205 13.73 -11.41 -6.66
CA HIS A 205 13.17 -12.76 -6.73
C HIS A 205 14.23 -13.83 -6.44
N ASN A 206 15.43 -13.67 -6.99
CA ASN A 206 16.57 -14.56 -6.71
C ASN A 206 16.93 -14.56 -5.23
N ILE A 207 17.03 -13.37 -4.62
CA ILE A 207 17.32 -13.22 -3.19
C ILE A 207 16.21 -13.86 -2.36
N LEU A 208 14.94 -13.56 -2.63
CA LEU A 208 13.82 -14.09 -1.86
C LEU A 208 13.73 -15.61 -1.94
N GLN A 209 14.05 -16.23 -3.08
CA GLN A 209 14.10 -17.69 -3.20
C GLN A 209 15.16 -18.34 -2.32
N SER A 210 16.23 -17.61 -1.97
CA SER A 210 17.29 -18.09 -1.06
C SER A 210 16.93 -17.96 0.42
N LEU A 211 15.92 -17.14 0.74
CA LEU A 211 15.49 -16.87 2.11
C LEU A 211 14.40 -17.85 2.57
N PRO A 212 14.27 -18.10 3.88
CA PRO A 212 13.10 -18.81 4.39
C PRO A 212 11.82 -17.97 4.17
N PRO A 213 10.70 -18.58 3.76
CA PRO A 213 9.45 -17.87 3.49
C PRO A 213 8.87 -17.20 4.73
N TYR A 214 9.15 -17.72 5.91
CA TYR A 214 8.78 -17.11 7.18
C TYR A 214 10.01 -17.09 8.08
N LEU A 215 10.22 -15.96 8.76
CA LEU A 215 11.34 -15.81 9.70
C LEU A 215 10.88 -16.25 11.08
N ASP A 216 11.33 -17.42 11.53
CA ASP A 216 11.24 -17.83 12.93
C ASP A 216 12.49 -17.36 13.66
N TYR A 217 12.40 -16.19 14.29
CA TYR A 217 13.55 -15.56 14.95
C TYR A 217 14.09 -16.35 16.15
N ASP A 218 13.31 -17.27 16.72
CA ASP A 218 13.76 -18.07 17.87
C ASP A 218 14.67 -19.22 17.41
N GLN A 219 14.59 -19.59 16.13
CA GLN A 219 15.40 -20.66 15.52
C GLN A 219 16.62 -20.13 14.75
N LEU A 220 16.66 -18.83 14.43
CA LEU A 220 17.73 -18.23 13.64
C LEU A 220 18.97 -17.90 14.50
N SER A 221 20.14 -18.31 14.03
CA SER A 221 21.40 -17.90 14.66
C SER A 221 21.71 -16.42 14.37
N ASN A 222 22.59 -15.81 15.17
CA ASN A 222 23.04 -14.44 14.91
C ASN A 222 23.68 -14.30 13.52
N ARG A 223 24.36 -15.33 13.02
CA ARG A 223 24.94 -15.35 11.67
C ARG A 223 23.85 -15.33 10.61
N ASP A 224 22.81 -16.15 10.76
CA ASP A 224 21.67 -16.18 9.85
C ASP A 224 20.98 -14.81 9.80
N LEU A 225 20.79 -14.17 10.96
CA LEU A 225 20.20 -12.83 11.03
C LEU A 225 21.02 -11.78 10.28
N VAL A 226 22.36 -11.82 10.42
CA VAL A 226 23.26 -10.91 9.69
C VAL A 226 23.19 -11.15 8.19
N ASP A 227 23.21 -12.42 7.76
CA ASP A 227 23.15 -12.80 6.35
C ASP A 227 21.79 -12.40 5.73
N ILE A 228 20.67 -12.71 6.40
CA ILE A 228 19.32 -12.28 5.99
C ILE A 228 19.21 -10.76 5.90
N ASN A 229 19.76 -10.04 6.88
CA ASN A 229 19.75 -8.57 6.89
C ASN A 229 20.55 -7.99 5.72
N ALA A 230 21.67 -8.60 5.36
CA ALA A 230 22.45 -8.22 4.19
C ALA A 230 21.67 -8.45 2.89
N GLN A 231 20.98 -9.59 2.77
CA GLN A 231 20.14 -9.92 1.60
C GLN A 231 19.01 -8.91 1.40
N TYR A 232 18.24 -8.57 2.45
CA TYR A 232 17.21 -7.53 2.34
C TYR A 232 17.80 -6.15 2.04
N ARG A 233 19.00 -5.83 2.57
CA ARG A 233 19.68 -4.58 2.24
C ARG A 233 20.05 -4.49 0.75
N SER A 234 20.47 -5.59 0.14
CA SER A 234 20.75 -5.64 -1.30
C SER A 234 19.50 -5.31 -2.12
N ILE A 235 18.33 -5.86 -1.78
CA ILE A 235 17.06 -5.49 -2.44
C ILE A 235 16.77 -3.99 -2.27
N LYS A 236 17.01 -3.45 -1.07
CA LYS A 236 16.82 -2.02 -0.80
C LYS A 236 17.71 -1.14 -1.69
N HIS A 237 18.93 -1.56 -2.02
CA HIS A 237 19.81 -0.78 -2.90
C HIS A 237 19.22 -0.61 -4.31
N TYR A 238 18.71 -1.70 -4.90
CA TYR A 238 18.02 -1.62 -6.19
C TYR A 238 16.78 -0.72 -6.15
N LEU A 239 16.04 -0.72 -5.03
CA LEU A 239 14.92 0.22 -4.84
C LEU A 239 15.37 1.68 -4.81
N ILE A 240 16.52 1.98 -4.19
CA ILE A 240 17.06 3.34 -4.11
C ILE A 240 17.50 3.82 -5.50
N GLU A 241 18.19 2.99 -6.28
CA GLU A 241 18.59 3.31 -7.65
C GLU A 241 17.38 3.67 -8.53
N LEU A 242 16.33 2.83 -8.48
CA LEU A 242 15.07 3.10 -9.18
C LEU A 242 14.38 4.38 -8.67
N TYR A 243 14.41 4.63 -7.35
CA TYR A 243 13.81 5.83 -6.76
C TYR A 243 14.51 7.11 -7.22
N ASP A 244 15.84 7.10 -7.27
CA ASP A 244 16.64 8.25 -7.68
C ASP A 244 16.34 8.63 -9.14
N GLU A 245 16.31 7.65 -10.04
CA GLU A 245 15.94 7.86 -11.45
C GLU A 245 14.52 8.45 -11.60
N VAL A 246 13.55 7.91 -10.85
CA VAL A 246 12.17 8.42 -10.85
C VAL A 246 12.10 9.86 -10.29
N CYS A 247 12.95 10.19 -9.31
CA CYS A 247 13.05 11.54 -8.75
C CYS A 247 13.58 12.53 -9.79
N GLU A 248 14.63 12.16 -10.52
CA GLU A 248 15.15 12.97 -11.62
C GLU A 248 14.10 13.20 -12.71
N PHE A 249 13.37 12.14 -13.09
CA PHE A 249 12.31 12.23 -14.08
C PHE A 249 11.19 13.19 -13.64
N GLU A 250 10.71 13.07 -12.40
CA GLU A 250 9.66 13.94 -11.86
C GLU A 250 10.11 15.41 -11.84
N ASN A 251 11.34 15.69 -11.42
CA ASN A 251 11.90 17.03 -11.41
C ASN A 251 11.91 17.64 -12.82
N LEU A 252 12.31 16.86 -13.82
CA LEU A 252 12.27 17.30 -15.22
C LEU A 252 10.84 17.61 -15.68
N LEU A 253 9.86 16.76 -15.34
CA LEU A 253 8.46 16.99 -15.70
C LEU A 253 7.91 18.28 -15.08
N HIS A 254 8.24 18.56 -13.82
CA HIS A 254 7.88 19.81 -13.17
C HIS A 254 8.55 21.02 -13.83
N PHE A 255 9.85 20.93 -14.13
CA PHE A 255 10.58 21.98 -14.84
C PHE A 255 9.96 22.29 -16.21
N ARG A 256 9.51 21.25 -16.93
CA ARG A 256 8.83 21.35 -18.23
C ARG A 256 7.34 21.65 -18.14
N ARG A 257 6.79 21.79 -16.93
CA ARG A 257 5.36 22.06 -16.64
C ARG A 257 4.39 20.99 -17.18
N GLU A 258 4.80 19.73 -17.20
CA GLU A 258 3.97 18.57 -17.59
C GLU A 258 3.08 18.10 -16.42
N THR A 259 2.36 19.04 -15.77
CA THR A 259 1.70 18.81 -14.46
C THR A 259 0.63 17.72 -14.46
N GLU A 260 -0.08 17.53 -15.59
CA GLU A 260 -1.12 16.50 -15.70
C GLU A 260 -0.57 15.08 -15.63
N PHE A 261 0.64 14.87 -16.16
CA PHE A 261 1.32 13.58 -16.12
C PHE A 261 2.20 13.43 -14.86
N ALA A 262 2.86 14.52 -14.43
CA ALA A 262 3.77 14.51 -13.27
C ALA A 262 3.14 13.84 -12.03
N ARG A 263 1.85 14.09 -11.77
CA ARG A 263 1.11 13.47 -10.65
C ARG A 263 1.13 11.93 -10.62
N TYR A 264 1.29 11.27 -11.77
CA TYR A 264 1.37 9.81 -11.84
C TYR A 264 2.77 9.34 -11.45
N VAL A 265 3.81 10.05 -11.91
CA VAL A 265 5.19 9.84 -11.48
C VAL A 265 5.34 10.11 -9.99
N THR A 266 4.71 11.17 -9.46
CA THR A 266 4.66 11.46 -8.01
C THR A 266 4.12 10.29 -7.20
N LYS A 267 3.04 9.64 -7.66
CA LYS A 267 2.46 8.48 -6.97
C LYS A 267 3.38 7.27 -7.02
N TYR A 268 4.00 7.01 -8.16
CA TYR A 268 4.98 5.93 -8.31
C TYR A 268 6.20 6.14 -7.40
N LYS A 269 6.75 7.36 -7.41
CA LYS A 269 7.82 7.79 -6.50
C LYS A 269 7.44 7.61 -5.04
N LYS A 270 6.20 7.97 -4.67
CA LYS A 270 5.69 7.84 -3.31
C LYS A 270 5.68 6.38 -2.86
N ASP A 271 5.22 5.46 -3.71
CA ASP A 271 5.21 4.02 -3.42
C ASP A 271 6.63 3.45 -3.26
N LEU A 272 7.57 3.85 -4.12
CA LEU A 272 8.99 3.49 -3.98
C LEU A 272 9.57 3.98 -2.65
N GLY A 273 9.37 5.26 -2.30
CA GLY A 273 9.86 5.83 -1.05
C GLY A 273 9.27 5.15 0.20
N ASN A 274 7.97 4.83 0.17
CA ASN A 274 7.33 4.09 1.26
C ASN A 274 7.91 2.67 1.39
N LEU A 275 8.22 2.01 0.26
CA LEU A 275 8.82 0.68 0.27
C LEU A 275 10.26 0.72 0.81
N ILE A 276 11.07 1.71 0.41
CA ILE A 276 12.41 1.91 0.99
C ILE A 276 12.31 2.10 2.50
N ALA A 277 11.40 2.95 2.98
CA ALA A 277 11.19 3.15 4.41
C ALA A 277 10.69 1.88 5.12
N TYR A 278 9.88 1.05 4.46
CA TYR A 278 9.47 -0.24 4.99
C TYR A 278 10.68 -1.17 5.23
N PHE A 279 11.59 -1.24 4.27
CA PHE A 279 12.85 -1.97 4.44
C PHE A 279 13.66 -1.41 5.62
N GLU A 280 13.81 -0.09 5.71
CA GLU A 280 14.63 0.54 6.74
C GLU A 280 14.07 0.35 8.15
N ILE A 281 12.77 0.59 8.33
CA ILE A 281 12.13 0.64 9.64
C ILE A 281 11.72 -0.76 10.09
N LYS A 282 11.01 -1.50 9.23
CA LYS A 282 10.32 -2.74 9.63
C LYS A 282 11.10 -4.01 9.34
N ILE A 283 12.00 -4.01 8.34
CA ILE A 283 12.81 -5.19 8.01
C ILE A 283 14.21 -5.06 8.62
N ASN A 284 15.04 -4.19 8.05
CA ASN A 284 16.43 -4.01 8.46
C ASN A 284 16.52 -3.46 9.89
N GLY A 285 15.67 -2.51 10.27
CA GLY A 285 15.62 -1.97 11.64
C GLY A 285 15.32 -3.04 12.69
N GLN A 286 14.30 -3.87 12.44
CA GLN A 286 13.97 -5.00 13.32
C GLN A 286 15.09 -6.04 13.39
N LEU A 287 15.70 -6.39 12.25
CA LEU A 287 16.83 -7.32 12.21
C LEU A 287 18.03 -6.77 12.98
N CYS A 288 18.42 -5.51 12.75
CA CYS A 288 19.50 -4.85 13.49
C CYS A 288 19.23 -4.82 14.99
N SER A 289 18.00 -4.50 15.43
CA SER A 289 17.64 -4.52 16.84
C SER A 289 17.82 -5.90 17.47
N ARG A 290 17.60 -6.99 16.72
CA ARG A 290 17.80 -8.36 17.23
C ARG A 290 19.27 -8.80 17.20
N ILE A 291 20.04 -8.33 16.21
CA ILE A 291 21.48 -8.61 16.08
C ILE A 291 22.27 -7.93 17.20
N TYR A 292 21.97 -6.66 17.47
CA TYR A 292 22.75 -5.82 18.40
C TYR A 292 22.08 -5.60 19.77
N GLY A 293 20.82 -6.00 19.95
CA GLY A 293 20.08 -5.85 21.20
C GLY A 293 20.32 -6.96 22.23
N LYS A 294 21.34 -7.79 22.02
CA LYS A 294 21.87 -8.75 23.00
C LYS A 294 23.21 -8.24 23.51
#